data_AF-A0AAX2KD56-F1
#
_entry.id   AF-A0AAX2KD56-F1
#
_cell.length_a   1.000
_cell.length_b   1.000
_cell.length_c   1.000
_cell.angle_alpha   90.00
_cell.angle_beta   90.00
_cell.angle_gamma   90.00
#
_symmetry.space_group_name_H-M   'P 1'
#
loop_
_entity.id
_entity.type
_entity.pdbx_description
1 polymer ?
#
loop_
_entity_poly.entity_id
_entity_poly.type
_entity_poly.pdbx_seq_one_letter_code
_entity_poly.pdbx_strand_id
1 'polypeptide(L)'
;MHFFKWTSLFILFVAAGLAAGAIRAFHEAGLWNHFQEIAFDMSAVLSTHSLFGTLMEGIFGYQEAPSVSEVAVWFIYLIPALVAFALPPRAGATASRSA
;
A
#
# COMPACT_ATOMS: atom_id res chain seq x y z
N MET A 1 7.34 -20.13 13.56
CA MET A 1 7.28 -19.49 12.23
C MET A 1 6.46 -18.20 12.28
N HIS A 2 6.86 -17.21 13.09
CA HIS A 2 6.17 -15.90 13.14
C HIS A 2 6.84 -14.86 12.24
N PHE A 3 8.16 -14.95 12.03
CA PHE A 3 8.93 -14.02 11.21
C PHE A 3 8.32 -13.83 9.80
N PHE A 4 8.04 -14.93 9.10
CA PHE A 4 7.52 -14.85 7.73
C PHE A 4 6.15 -14.14 7.66
N LYS A 5 5.28 -14.35 8.65
CA LYS A 5 3.98 -13.68 8.70
C LYS A 5 4.12 -12.17 8.87
N TRP A 6 5.02 -11.73 9.76
CA TRP A 6 5.29 -10.31 9.99
C TRP A 6 5.93 -9.65 8.77
N THR A 7 6.91 -10.31 8.14
CA THR A 7 7.56 -9.79 6.94
C THR A 7 6.59 -9.71 5.76
N SER A 8 5.75 -10.72 5.54
CA SER A 8 4.72 -10.66 4.49
C SER A 8 3.73 -9.53 4.73
N LEU A 9 3.27 -9.34 5.97
CA LEU A 9 2.38 -8.25 6.32
C LEU A 9 3.03 -6.90 6.01
N PHE A 10 4.28 -6.71 6.44
CA PHE A 10 5.07 -5.51 6.15
C PHE A 10 5.18 -5.23 4.64
N ILE A 11 5.48 -6.24 3.84
CA ILE A 11 5.57 -6.11 2.37
C ILE A 11 4.23 -5.68 1.76
N LEU A 12 3.10 -6.23 2.23
CA LEU A 12 1.78 -5.84 1.75
C LEU A 12 1.48 -4.35 2.02
N PHE A 13 1.84 -3.87 3.22
CA PHE A 13 1.71 -2.46 3.58
C PHE A 13 2.57 -1.56 2.68
N VAL A 14 3.84 -1.92 2.46
CA VAL A 14 4.74 -1.21 1.55
C VAL A 14 4.19 -1.17 0.13
N ALA A 15 3.71 -2.30 -0.38
CA ALA A 15 3.14 -2.38 -1.72
C ALA A 15 1.88 -1.52 -1.87
N ALA A 16 1.02 -1.45 -0.84
CA ALA A 16 -0.14 -0.56 -0.81
C ALA A 16 0.28 0.92 -0.90
N GLY A 17 1.33 1.30 -0.16
CA GLY A 17 1.89 2.64 -0.20
C GLY A 17 2.47 3.02 -1.57
N LEU A 18 3.19 2.09 -2.22
CA LEU A 18 3.68 2.27 -3.58
C LEU A 18 2.53 2.42 -4.60
N ALA A 19 1.45 1.66 -4.44
CA ALA A 19 0.26 1.77 -5.28
C ALA A 19 -0.40 3.15 -5.15
N ALA A 20 -0.52 3.68 -3.92
CA ALA A 20 -1.00 5.04 -3.69
C ALA A 20 -0.06 6.07 -4.35
N GLY A 21 1.26 5.94 -4.16
CA GLY A 21 2.25 6.82 -4.80
C GLY A 21 2.17 6.83 -6.34
N ALA A 22 1.82 5.70 -6.97
CA ALA A 22 1.60 5.64 -8.41
C ALA A 22 0.37 6.46 -8.86
N ILE A 23 -0.69 6.51 -8.05
CA ILE A 23 -1.87 7.34 -8.31
C ILE A 23 -1.52 8.81 -8.25
N ARG A 24 -0.70 9.20 -7.26
CA ARG A 24 -0.15 10.55 -7.19
C ARG A 24 0.66 10.89 -8.44
N ALA A 25 1.52 9.98 -8.92
CA ALA A 25 2.24 10.19 -10.18
C ALA A 25 1.28 10.33 -11.39
N PHE A 26 0.14 9.64 -11.40
CA PHE A 26 -0.89 9.82 -12.43
C PHE A 26 -1.61 11.17 -12.33
N HIS A 27 -1.79 11.70 -11.12
CA HIS A 27 -2.29 13.06 -10.91
C HIS A 27 -1.28 14.09 -11.43
N GLU A 28 -0.01 13.95 -11.05
CA GLU A 28 1.08 14.83 -11.49
C GLU A 28 1.27 14.81 -13.02
N ALA A 29 1.11 13.64 -13.64
CA ALA A 29 1.14 13.47 -15.09
C ALA A 29 -0.15 13.91 -15.81
N GLY A 30 -1.19 14.30 -15.08
CA GLY A 30 -2.49 14.69 -15.62
C GLY A 30 -3.32 13.55 -16.22
N LEU A 31 -2.89 12.29 -16.04
CA LEU A 31 -3.58 11.09 -16.53
C LEU A 31 -4.81 10.73 -15.68
N TRP A 32 -4.84 11.16 -14.42
CA TRP A 32 -5.95 10.94 -13.51
C TRP A 32 -6.18 12.16 -12.64
N ASN A 33 -7.29 12.87 -12.84
CA ASN A 33 -7.59 14.11 -12.09
C ASN A 33 -8.85 14.03 -11.23
N HIS A 34 -9.24 12.81 -10.83
CA HIS A 34 -10.42 12.60 -9.97
C HIS A 34 -10.01 12.42 -8.51
N PHE A 35 -10.76 13.04 -7.59
CA PHE A 35 -10.59 12.94 -6.14
C PHE A 35 -9.18 13.33 -5.65
N GLN A 36 -8.66 14.45 -6.16
CA GLN A 36 -7.36 15.03 -5.79
C GLN A 36 -7.43 15.85 -4.49
N GLU A 37 -8.62 16.02 -3.91
CA GLU A 37 -8.80 16.70 -2.63
C GLU A 37 -7.99 15.99 -1.54
N ILE A 38 -7.42 16.79 -0.63
CA ILE A 38 -6.63 16.29 0.49
C ILE A 38 -7.55 15.52 1.44
N ALA A 39 -7.23 14.25 1.69
CA ALA A 39 -8.01 13.41 2.60
C ALA A 39 -7.78 13.80 4.07
N PHE A 40 -6.52 14.06 4.43
CA PHE A 40 -6.09 14.52 5.74
C PHE A 40 -4.70 15.17 5.63
N ASP A 41 -4.37 16.08 6.54
CA ASP A 41 -3.07 16.78 6.58
C ASP A 41 -2.34 16.43 7.89
N MET A 42 -1.19 15.77 7.76
CA MET A 42 -0.30 15.36 8.85
C MET A 42 1.02 16.14 8.88
N SER A 43 1.17 17.19 8.05
CA SER A 43 2.39 18.00 7.96
C SER A 43 2.82 18.58 9.31
N ALA A 44 1.85 18.90 10.17
CA ALA A 44 2.09 19.44 11.52
C ALA A 44 2.74 18.43 12.49
N VAL A 45 2.61 17.13 12.23
CA VAL A 45 3.12 16.05 13.11
C VAL A 45 4.34 15.37 12.50
N LEU A 46 4.28 15.07 11.19
CA LEU A 46 5.29 14.32 10.46
C LEU A 46 5.42 14.89 9.06
N SER A 47 6.27 15.91 8.93
CA SER A 47 6.50 16.55 7.63
C SER A 47 7.47 15.75 6.77
N THR A 48 7.16 15.66 5.47
CA THR A 48 7.99 15.03 4.44
C THR A 48 9.28 15.81 4.16
N HIS A 49 9.37 17.05 4.62
CA HIS A 49 10.59 17.88 4.58
C HIS A 49 11.65 17.50 5.62
N SER A 50 11.29 16.67 6.62
CA SER A 50 12.25 16.10 7.55
C SER A 50 12.96 14.90 6.91
N LEU A 51 14.22 14.65 7.27
CA LEU A 51 14.97 13.47 6.80
C LEU A 51 14.18 12.16 7.03
N PHE A 52 13.51 12.06 8.17
CA PHE A 52 12.70 10.90 8.51
C PHE A 52 11.46 10.79 7.60
N GLY A 53 10.77 11.91 7.34
CA GLY A 53 9.63 11.97 6.44
C GLY A 53 9.98 11.56 5.00
N THR A 54 11.10 12.04 4.46
CA THR A 54 11.55 11.67 3.11
C THR A 54 11.89 10.17 3.01
N LEU A 55 12.47 9.58 4.05
CA LEU A 55 12.71 8.13 4.09
C LEU A 55 11.41 7.34 4.15
N MET A 56 10.44 7.81 4.94
CA MET A 56 9.11 7.19 5.00
C MET A 56 8.38 7.28 3.66
N GLU A 57 8.47 8.42 2.99
CA GLU A 57 7.94 8.59 1.64
C GLU A 57 8.60 7.60 0.67
N GLY A 58 9.93 7.51 0.67
CA GLY A 58 10.66 6.63 -0.25
C GLY A 58 10.42 5.14 -0.01
N ILE A 59 10.29 4.71 1.25
CA ILE A 59 10.18 3.29 1.62
C ILE A 59 8.72 2.82 1.64
N PHE A 60 7.80 3.66 2.12
CA PHE A 60 6.41 3.28 2.37
C PHE A 60 5.41 4.05 1.52
N GLY A 61 5.84 4.95 0.64
CA GLY A 61 4.93 5.82 -0.09
C GLY A 61 4.16 6.79 0.82
N TYR A 62 4.70 7.10 2.00
CA TYR A 62 4.10 8.06 2.93
C TYR A 62 4.01 9.45 2.28
N GLN A 63 2.88 10.10 2.47
CA GLN A 63 2.67 11.50 2.09
C GLN A 63 2.00 12.23 3.25
N GLU A 64 2.44 13.46 3.52
CA GLU A 64 1.92 14.25 4.63
C GLU A 64 0.50 14.77 4.35
N ALA A 65 0.13 14.92 3.08
CA ALA A 65 -1.21 15.33 2.65
C ALA A 65 -1.70 14.46 1.47
N PRO A 66 -2.04 13.18 1.70
CA PRO A 66 -2.46 12.28 0.63
C PRO A 66 -3.84 12.67 0.11
N SER A 67 -4.05 12.50 -1.21
CA SER A 67 -5.37 12.70 -1.79
C SER A 67 -6.38 11.60 -1.41
N VAL A 68 -7.67 11.90 -1.52
CA VAL A 68 -8.74 10.92 -1.30
C VAL A 68 -8.57 9.69 -2.21
N SER A 69 -8.14 9.89 -3.46
CA SER A 69 -7.90 8.76 -4.38
C SER A 69 -6.72 7.87 -3.96
N GLU A 70 -5.65 8.45 -3.41
CA GLU A 70 -4.49 7.71 -2.91
C GLU A 70 -4.89 6.82 -1.73
N VAL A 71 -5.65 7.39 -0.78
CA VAL A 71 -6.17 6.66 0.38
C VAL A 71 -7.12 5.54 -0.08
N ALA A 72 -8.02 5.83 -1.02
CA ALA A 72 -8.93 4.83 -1.55
C ALA A 72 -8.19 3.66 -2.21
N VAL A 73 -7.19 3.94 -3.05
CA VAL A 73 -6.39 2.91 -3.73
C VAL A 73 -5.57 2.10 -2.74
N TRP A 74 -5.02 2.74 -1.72
CA TRP A 74 -4.35 2.05 -0.62
C TRP A 74 -5.25 1.02 0.04
N PHE A 75 -6.50 1.38 0.40
CA PHE A 75 -7.46 0.45 0.99
C PHE A 75 -7.93 -0.64 0.01
N ILE A 76 -8.20 -0.25 -1.25
CA ILE A 76 -8.63 -1.19 -2.31
C ILE A 76 -7.55 -2.24 -2.58
N TYR A 77 -6.27 -1.90 -2.43
CA TYR A 77 -5.19 -2.86 -2.54
C TYR A 77 -5.00 -3.68 -1.25
N LEU A 78 -4.90 -3.00 -0.11
CA LEU A 78 -4.50 -3.63 1.14
C LEU A 78 -5.58 -4.58 1.68
N ILE A 79 -6.86 -4.18 1.66
CA ILE A 79 -7.93 -5.01 2.25
C ILE A 79 -8.02 -6.38 1.54
N PRO A 80 -8.13 -6.47 0.20
CA PRO A 80 -8.13 -7.75 -0.48
C PRO A 80 -6.84 -8.54 -0.28
N ALA A 81 -5.68 -7.87 -0.25
CA ALA A 81 -4.41 -8.54 -0.02
C ALA A 81 -4.34 -9.18 1.39
N LEU A 82 -4.80 -8.47 2.41
CA LEU A 82 -4.89 -8.99 3.78
C LEU A 82 -5.90 -10.13 3.89
N VAL A 83 -7.05 -10.02 3.22
CA VAL A 83 -8.05 -11.11 3.17
C VAL A 83 -7.47 -12.34 2.48
N ALA A 84 -6.80 -12.18 1.34
CA ALA A 84 -6.12 -13.26 0.63
C ALA A 84 -5.00 -13.89 1.45
N PHE A 85 -4.26 -13.09 2.21
CA PHE A 85 -3.20 -13.56 3.09
C PHE A 85 -3.74 -14.32 4.32
N ALA A 86 -4.89 -13.92 4.85
CA ALA A 86 -5.54 -14.57 5.99
C ALA A 86 -6.31 -15.84 5.59
N LEU A 87 -6.74 -15.95 4.32
CA LEU A 87 -7.39 -17.13 3.79
C LEU A 87 -6.42 -18.33 3.86
N PRO A 88 -6.85 -19.48 4.40
CA PRO A 88 -6.01 -20.68 4.42
C PRO A 88 -5.67 -21.10 2.98
N PRO A 89 -4.43 -21.55 2.72
CA PRO A 89 -4.07 -22.07 1.42
C PRO A 89 -5.06 -23.17 1.03
N ARG A 90 -5.74 -23.00 -0.11
CA ARG A 90 -6.59 -24.05 -0.66
C ARG A 90 -5.70 -25.28 -0.86
N ALA A 91 -5.91 -26.32 -0.05
CA ALA A 91 -5.32 -27.63 -0.26
C ALA A 91 -5.87 -28.17 -1.58
N GLY A 92 -5.18 -27.92 -2.69
CA GLY A 92 -5.79 -28.05 -4.01
C GLY A 92 -4.79 -28.08 -5.15
N ALA A 93 -3.76 -28.91 -5.05
CA ALA A 93 -3.11 -29.56 -6.20
C ALA A 93 -2.23 -30.75 -5.76
N THR A 94 -2.69 -31.56 -4.80
CA THR A 94 -2.23 -32.95 -4.69
C THR A 94 -3.29 -33.81 -5.38
N ALA A 95 -3.35 -33.72 -6.70
CA ALA A 95 -4.08 -34.69 -7.52
C ALA A 95 -3.04 -35.42 -8.37
N SER A 96 -2.54 -36.51 -7.78
CA SER A 96 -1.97 -37.70 -8.41
C SER A 96 -1.04 -37.51 -9.62
N ARG A 97 0.28 -37.58 -9.38
CA ARG A 97 1.17 -38.36 -10.26
C ARG A 97 1.78 -39.49 -9.45
N SER A 98 1.02 -40.55 -9.31
CA SER A 98 1.53 -41.88 -9.01
C SER A 98 0.82 -42.86 -9.93
N ALA A 99 1.44 -43.15 -11.07
CA ALA A 99 1.41 -44.41 -11.81
C ALA A 99 2.30 -44.25 -13.06
#